data_AF-A0A0N4WVI8-F1
#
_entry.id   AF-A0A0N4WVI8-F1
#
_cell.length_a   1.000
_cell.length_b   1.000
_cell.length_c   1.000
_cell.angle_alpha   90.00
_cell.angle_beta   90.00
_cell.angle_gamma   90.00
#
_symmetry.space_group_name_H-M   'P 1'
#
loop_
_entity.id
_entity.type
_entity.pdbx_description
1 polymer ?
#
loop_
_entity_poly.entity_id
_entity_poly.type
_entity_poly.pdbx_seq_one_letter_code
_entity_poly.pdbx_strand_id
1 'polypeptide(L)'
;MTLEPGPDVEALCSIAQAEEMELLRSMYSEAELTFGCSASDQRSLQPSCFTIGLVFDNESVNIEFRLPRDYPYIDFPAVFIRGSEAFHKDRINSDIREWIHQQQLGVPLVTEIISWLDQNLEKYRVNPSGSCDETSNSCEPACSGESARYYILSHHLRSPVKKFCIRSMTEGSPNFQKFLLILLGHQWVTLNGY
;
A
#
# COMPACT_ATOMS: atom_id res chain seq x y z
N MET A 1 25.57 -2.57 37.50
CA MET A 1 24.35 -2.41 36.69
C MET A 1 24.76 -2.61 35.24
N THR A 2 24.66 -3.84 34.76
CA THR A 2 24.79 -4.16 33.35
C THR A 2 23.49 -3.73 32.67
N LEU A 3 23.58 -2.75 31.79
CA LEU A 3 22.49 -2.38 30.89
C LEU A 3 22.25 -3.59 29.99
N GLU A 4 21.09 -4.24 30.13
CA GLU A 4 20.62 -5.22 29.16
C GLU A 4 20.67 -4.57 27.77
N PRO A 5 21.30 -5.21 26.76
CA PRO A 5 21.30 -4.65 25.41
C PRO A 5 19.84 -4.54 24.96
N GLY A 6 19.43 -3.34 24.57
CA GLY A 6 18.11 -3.12 23.97
C GLY A 6 17.90 -4.06 22.77
N PRO A 7 16.64 -4.26 22.35
CA PRO A 7 16.35 -5.14 21.22
C PRO A 7 17.19 -4.72 20.02
N ASP A 8 17.83 -5.70 19.39
CA ASP A 8 18.62 -5.49 18.18
C ASP A 8 17.68 -4.96 17.08
N VAL A 9 17.82 -3.67 16.77
CA VAL A 9 16.95 -2.96 15.82
C VAL A 9 17.05 -3.59 14.43
N GLU A 10 18.23 -4.09 14.05
CA GLU A 10 18.43 -4.81 12.78
C GLU A 10 17.59 -6.10 12.73
N ALA A 11 17.51 -6.83 13.85
CA ALA A 11 16.66 -8.01 13.96
C ALA A 11 15.17 -7.66 13.88
N LEU A 12 14.75 -6.56 14.51
CA LEU A 12 13.36 -6.08 14.43
C LEU A 12 12.99 -5.63 13.00
N CYS A 13 13.86 -4.90 12.31
CA CYS A 13 13.70 -4.54 10.91
C CYS A 13 13.55 -5.78 10.03
N SER A 14 14.44 -6.77 10.21
CA SER A 14 14.44 -8.01 9.44
C SER A 14 13.14 -8.82 9.64
N ILE A 15 12.60 -8.84 10.86
CA ILE A 15 11.31 -9.48 11.16
C ILE A 15 10.17 -8.73 10.49
N ALA A 16 10.11 -7.40 10.65
CA ALA A 16 9.04 -6.58 10.08
C ALA A 16 9.01 -6.65 8.54
N GLN A 17 10.19 -6.65 7.90
CA GLN A 17 10.31 -6.85 6.46
C GLN A 17 9.84 -8.24 6.02
N ALA A 18 10.13 -9.29 6.80
CA ALA A 18 9.67 -10.64 6.52
C ALA A 18 8.14 -10.72 6.53
N GLU A 19 7.53 -10.15 7.57
CA GLU A 19 6.09 -10.16 7.79
C GLU A 19 5.37 -9.34 6.70
N GLU A 20 5.89 -8.16 6.36
CA GLU A 20 5.38 -7.37 5.23
C GLU A 20 5.49 -8.18 3.93
N MET A 21 6.60 -8.89 3.72
CA MET A 21 6.78 -9.69 2.51
C MET A 21 5.83 -10.88 2.42
N GLU A 22 5.60 -11.58 3.52
CA GLU A 22 4.62 -12.67 3.60
C GLU A 22 3.22 -12.15 3.30
N LEU A 23 2.87 -10.99 3.87
CA LEU A 23 1.61 -10.31 3.58
C LEU A 23 1.49 -10.00 2.09
N LEU A 24 2.50 -9.36 1.47
CA LEU A 24 2.47 -9.02 0.04
C LEU A 24 2.30 -10.27 -0.85
N ARG A 25 2.98 -11.38 -0.53
CA ARG A 25 2.81 -12.66 -1.25
C ARG A 25 1.41 -13.24 -1.11
N SER A 26 0.71 -12.95 -0.03
CA SER A 26 -0.70 -13.34 0.14
C SER A 26 -1.67 -12.42 -0.61
N MET A 27 -1.26 -11.18 -0.88
CA MET A 27 -2.09 -10.13 -1.49
C MET A 27 -2.03 -10.12 -3.02
N TYR A 28 -0.88 -10.48 -3.58
CA TYR A 28 -0.58 -10.36 -5.00
C TYR A 28 -0.24 -11.72 -5.60
N SER A 29 -0.69 -11.96 -6.82
CA SER A 29 -0.29 -13.14 -7.58
C SER A 29 1.19 -13.08 -7.97
N GLU A 30 1.78 -14.22 -8.32
CA GLU A 30 3.16 -14.28 -8.83
C GLU A 30 3.38 -13.50 -10.14
N ALA A 31 2.29 -13.20 -10.87
CA ALA A 31 2.34 -12.36 -12.06
C ALA A 31 2.37 -10.86 -11.73
N GLU A 32 1.75 -10.45 -10.62
CA GLU A 32 1.71 -9.06 -10.16
C GLU A 32 2.92 -8.72 -9.30
N LEU A 33 3.44 -9.66 -8.50
CA LEU A 33 4.56 -9.44 -7.59
C LEU A 33 5.81 -10.16 -8.08
N THR A 34 6.84 -9.39 -8.45
CA THR A 34 8.12 -9.91 -8.92
C THR A 34 9.26 -9.48 -8.02
N PHE A 35 10.19 -10.39 -7.74
CA PHE A 35 11.34 -10.11 -6.89
C PHE A 35 12.55 -9.76 -7.74
N GLY A 36 13.15 -8.61 -7.49
CA GLY A 36 14.41 -8.23 -8.12
C GLY A 36 15.54 -9.02 -7.46
N CYS A 37 15.89 -10.17 -8.00
CA CYS A 37 17.08 -10.87 -7.55
C CYS A 37 18.31 -10.18 -8.16
N SER A 38 19.01 -9.33 -7.41
CA SER A 38 20.38 -9.02 -7.77
C SER A 38 21.25 -10.27 -7.53
N ALA A 39 22.35 -10.45 -8.27
CA ALA A 39 23.27 -11.58 -8.06
C ALA A 39 23.84 -11.64 -6.62
N SER A 40 23.76 -10.52 -5.89
CA SER A 40 24.14 -10.35 -4.48
C SER A 40 23.11 -10.93 -3.50
N ASP A 41 21.83 -11.01 -3.90
CA ASP A 41 20.71 -11.45 -3.05
C ASP A 41 20.60 -12.98 -2.93
N GLN A 42 21.41 -13.76 -3.67
CA GLN A 42 21.41 -15.23 -3.55
C GLN A 42 21.85 -15.74 -2.17
N ARG A 43 22.41 -14.87 -1.32
CA ARG A 43 22.84 -15.21 0.05
C ARG A 43 21.98 -14.58 1.15
N SER A 44 21.05 -13.67 0.82
CA SER A 44 20.14 -13.08 1.79
C SER A 44 18.84 -13.86 1.84
N LEU A 45 18.29 -14.04 3.05
CA LEU A 45 17.01 -14.73 3.26
C LEU A 45 15.82 -13.92 2.70
N GLN A 46 16.02 -12.63 2.42
CA GLN A 46 14.97 -11.74 1.95
C GLN A 46 15.46 -10.85 0.81
N PRO A 47 14.61 -10.59 -0.19
CA PRO A 47 14.95 -9.73 -1.31
C PRO A 47 14.97 -8.26 -0.88
N SER A 48 16.09 -7.57 -1.14
CA SER A 48 16.26 -6.15 -0.86
C SER A 48 15.45 -5.24 -1.80
N CYS A 49 14.93 -5.80 -2.89
CA CYS A 49 14.08 -5.09 -3.84
C CYS A 49 13.03 -6.00 -4.49
N PHE A 50 11.87 -5.42 -4.82
CA PHE A 50 10.78 -6.10 -5.50
C PHE A 50 9.95 -5.10 -6.31
N THR A 51 9.18 -5.60 -7.24
CA THR A 51 8.29 -4.81 -8.10
C THR A 51 6.88 -5.35 -8.04
N ILE A 52 5.90 -4.46 -7.86
CA ILE A 52 4.48 -4.77 -7.94
C ILE A 52 3.92 -4.13 -9.21
N GLY A 53 3.43 -4.94 -10.12
CA GLY A 53 2.68 -4.53 -11.30
C GLY A 53 1.20 -4.42 -10.95
N LEU A 54 0.65 -3.22 -11.07
CA LEU A 54 -0.76 -2.92 -10.85
C LEU A 54 -1.37 -2.35 -12.14
N VAL A 55 -2.68 -2.52 -12.27
CA VAL A 55 -3.46 -1.94 -13.37
C VAL A 55 -4.40 -0.91 -12.75
N PHE A 56 -4.25 0.34 -13.19
CA PHE A 56 -5.11 1.46 -12.81
C PHE A 56 -5.77 2.00 -14.09
N ASP A 57 -7.10 2.05 -14.14
CA ASP A 57 -7.86 2.51 -15.32
C ASP A 57 -7.41 1.90 -16.66
N ASN A 58 -7.16 0.60 -16.68
CA ASN A 58 -6.62 -0.18 -17.80
C ASN A 58 -5.16 0.16 -18.22
N GLU A 59 -4.47 1.00 -17.46
CA GLU A 59 -3.06 1.31 -17.65
C GLU A 59 -2.18 0.55 -16.65
N SER A 60 -1.11 -0.07 -17.15
CA SER A 60 -0.18 -0.82 -16.29
C SER A 60 0.88 0.09 -15.69
N VAL A 61 1.04 0.00 -14.37
CA VAL A 61 2.02 0.73 -13.58
C VAL A 61 2.84 -0.27 -12.78
N ASN A 62 4.16 -0.17 -12.87
CA ASN A 62 5.11 -0.99 -12.12
C ASN A 62 5.72 -0.15 -11.01
N ILE A 63 5.57 -0.61 -9.77
CA ILE A 63 6.06 0.06 -8.57
C ILE A 63 7.24 -0.75 -8.05
N GLU A 64 8.45 -0.22 -8.18
CA GLU A 64 9.67 -0.83 -7.62
C GLU A 64 9.92 -0.30 -6.21
N PHE A 65 10.03 -1.22 -5.25
CA PHE A 65 10.41 -0.95 -3.88
C PHE A 65 11.84 -1.41 -3.64
N ARG A 66 12.61 -0.60 -2.92
CA ARG A 66 13.92 -0.96 -2.36
C ARG A 66 13.90 -0.70 -0.86
N LEU A 67 14.05 -1.77 -0.09
CA LEU A 67 14.00 -1.71 1.36
C LEU A 67 15.43 -1.64 1.91
N PRO A 68 15.82 -0.54 2.58
CA PRO A 68 17.09 -0.51 3.30
C PRO A 68 17.05 -1.48 4.48
N ARG A 69 18.21 -1.90 4.99
CA ARG A 69 18.29 -2.84 6.12
C ARG A 69 17.60 -2.32 7.38
N ASP A 70 17.61 -1.00 7.53
CA ASP A 70 17.12 -0.34 8.74
C ASP A 70 15.64 0.12 8.63
N TYR A 71 14.94 -0.24 7.56
CA TYR A 71 13.49 -0.06 7.43
C TYR A 71 12.74 -1.15 8.21
N PRO A 72 11.62 -0.84 8.90
CA PRO A 72 10.91 0.45 8.90
C PRO A 72 11.25 1.39 10.06
N TYR A 73 12.19 1.04 10.93
CA TYR A 73 12.38 1.76 12.19
C TYR A 73 13.32 2.98 12.10
N ILE A 74 14.29 2.97 11.19
CA ILE A 74 15.30 4.03 11.06
C ILE A 74 15.18 4.74 9.71
N ASP A 75 15.03 3.98 8.62
CA ASP A 75 15.01 4.52 7.26
C ASP A 75 13.69 4.23 6.52
N PHE A 76 13.38 5.07 5.54
CA PHE A 76 12.24 4.92 4.63
C PHE A 76 12.57 4.03 3.43
N PRO A 77 11.58 3.35 2.82
CA PRO A 77 11.79 2.61 1.59
C PRO A 77 11.99 3.59 0.42
N ALA A 78 12.85 3.22 -0.54
CA ALA A 78 12.93 3.94 -1.79
C ALA A 78 11.92 3.36 -2.79
N VAL A 79 11.13 4.23 -3.41
CA VAL A 79 10.04 3.84 -4.32
C VAL A 79 10.26 4.47 -5.68
N PHE A 80 10.08 3.67 -6.74
CA PHE A 80 10.20 4.11 -8.13
C PHE A 80 8.99 3.65 -8.94
N ILE A 81 8.29 4.61 -9.52
CA ILE A 81 7.18 4.38 -10.44
C ILE A 81 7.72 4.28 -11.86
N ARG A 82 7.47 3.14 -12.49
CA ARG A 82 7.83 2.79 -13.86
C ARG A 82 6.57 2.33 -14.62
N GLY A 83 6.61 2.26 -15.94
CA GLY A 83 5.50 1.74 -16.75
C GLY A 83 4.93 2.76 -17.73
N SER A 84 3.60 2.76 -17.89
CA SER A 84 2.89 3.45 -18.98
C SER A 84 3.28 4.92 -19.18
N GLU A 85 3.30 5.36 -20.44
CA GLU A 85 3.49 6.76 -20.83
C GLU A 85 2.23 7.61 -20.55
N ALA A 86 1.13 6.99 -20.12
CA ALA A 86 -0.10 7.67 -19.74
C ALA A 86 0.05 8.56 -18.49
N PHE A 87 1.15 8.48 -17.74
CA PHE A 87 1.36 9.22 -16.50
C PHE A 87 2.68 10.00 -16.46
N HIS A 88 2.67 11.18 -15.83
CA HIS A 88 3.85 11.99 -15.54
C HIS A 88 4.71 11.34 -14.41
N LYS A 89 5.43 10.28 -14.76
CA LYS A 89 6.25 9.45 -13.83
C LYS A 89 7.22 10.25 -12.97
N ASP A 90 7.91 11.24 -13.52
CA ASP A 90 8.87 12.06 -12.75
C ASP A 90 8.18 12.85 -11.65
N ARG A 91 6.98 13.37 -11.92
CA ARG A 91 6.18 14.10 -10.95
C ARG A 91 5.66 13.16 -9.86
N ILE A 92 5.15 11.97 -10.24
CA ILE A 92 4.74 10.96 -9.26
C ILE A 92 5.91 10.58 -8.35
N ASN A 93 7.08 10.29 -8.93
CA ASN A 93 8.29 9.92 -8.18
C ASN A 93 8.78 11.03 -7.24
N SER A 94 8.60 12.29 -7.62
CA SER A 94 8.92 13.42 -6.74
C SER A 94 7.93 13.51 -5.58
N ASP A 95 6.63 13.55 -5.88
CA ASP A 95 5.58 13.78 -4.89
C ASP A 95 5.46 12.59 -3.91
N ILE A 96 5.62 11.35 -4.39
CA ILE A 96 5.58 10.16 -3.52
C ILE A 96 6.79 10.12 -2.58
N ARG A 97 7.97 10.57 -3.04
CA ARG A 97 9.16 10.64 -2.20
C ARG A 97 8.94 11.67 -1.11
N GLU A 98 8.41 12.83 -1.44
CA GLU A 98 8.08 13.86 -0.44
C GLU A 98 7.05 13.33 0.57
N TRP A 99 5.98 12.68 0.10
CA TRP A 99 4.94 12.11 0.94
C TRP A 99 5.46 11.01 1.88
N ILE A 100 6.35 10.12 1.42
CA ILE A 100 6.96 9.06 2.24
C ILE A 100 7.72 9.67 3.43
N HIS A 101 8.48 10.74 3.23
CA HIS A 101 9.24 11.38 4.31
C HIS A 101 8.37 12.14 5.33
N GLN A 102 7.08 12.32 5.04
CA GLN A 102 6.10 12.88 5.98
C GLN A 102 5.45 11.79 6.85
N GLN A 103 5.68 10.50 6.55
CA GLN A 103 5.10 9.39 7.30
C GLN A 103 5.89 9.10 8.58
N GLN A 104 5.23 8.42 9.52
CA GLN A 104 5.86 7.98 10.76
C GLN A 104 6.69 6.69 10.53
N LEU A 105 7.94 6.70 10.98
CA LEU A 105 8.77 5.49 11.06
C LEU A 105 8.30 4.55 12.18
N GLY A 106 8.65 3.27 12.03
CA GLY A 106 8.38 2.21 13.00
C GLY A 106 7.26 1.26 12.60
N VAL A 107 6.62 1.50 11.44
CA VAL A 107 5.66 0.57 10.84
C VAL A 107 5.94 0.39 9.35
N PRO A 108 5.69 -0.81 8.78
CA PRO A 108 5.82 -1.00 7.34
C PRO A 108 4.84 -0.12 6.54
N LEU A 109 5.32 0.45 5.41
CA LEU A 109 4.64 1.48 4.62
C LEU A 109 4.22 1.01 3.22
N VAL A 110 4.57 -0.20 2.76
CA VAL A 110 4.35 -0.59 1.35
C VAL A 110 2.87 -0.50 0.97
N THR A 111 1.97 -0.98 1.82
CA THR A 111 0.53 -0.93 1.56
C THR A 111 0.00 0.51 1.53
N GLU A 112 0.48 1.38 2.43
CA GLU A 112 0.09 2.80 2.46
C GLU A 112 0.59 3.55 1.22
N ILE A 113 1.79 3.25 0.75
CA ILE A 113 2.35 3.78 -0.50
C ILE A 113 1.47 3.40 -1.70
N ILE A 114 1.01 2.15 -1.76
CA ILE A 114 0.10 1.67 -2.81
C ILE A 114 -1.26 2.38 -2.73
N SER A 115 -1.81 2.55 -1.52
CA SER A 115 -3.07 3.27 -1.34
C SER A 115 -2.95 4.76 -1.71
N TRP A 116 -1.83 5.40 -1.35
CA TRP A 116 -1.55 6.76 -1.78
C TRP A 116 -1.53 6.86 -3.30
N LEU A 117 -0.86 5.93 -3.98
CA LEU A 117 -0.83 5.91 -5.45
C LEU A 117 -2.24 5.80 -6.01
N ASP A 118 -3.04 4.84 -5.56
CA ASP A 118 -4.42 4.64 -6.00
C ASP A 118 -5.26 5.93 -5.91
N GLN A 119 -5.15 6.65 -4.78
CA GLN A 119 -5.88 7.90 -4.54
C GLN A 119 -5.37 9.10 -5.35
N ASN A 120 -4.10 9.07 -5.77
CA ASN A 120 -3.41 10.22 -6.33
C ASN A 120 -3.08 10.07 -7.82
N LEU A 121 -3.18 8.87 -8.39
CA LEU A 121 -2.63 8.57 -9.71
C LEU A 121 -3.26 9.41 -10.82
N GLU A 122 -4.59 9.61 -10.75
CA GLU A 122 -5.35 10.30 -11.80
C GLU A 122 -4.90 11.75 -11.98
N LYS A 123 -4.41 12.41 -10.91
CA LYS A 123 -3.90 13.79 -11.01
C LYS A 123 -2.66 13.92 -11.91
N TYR A 124 -1.98 12.81 -12.18
CA TYR A 124 -0.74 12.77 -12.97
C TYR A 124 -0.95 12.24 -14.38
N ARG A 125 -2.20 11.98 -14.78
CA ARG A 125 -2.52 11.52 -16.13
C ARG A 125 -2.07 12.57 -17.15
N VAL A 126 -1.33 12.10 -18.16
CA VAL A 126 -0.92 12.92 -19.30
C VAL A 126 -2.15 13.08 -20.18
N ASN A 127 -2.76 14.26 -20.17
CA ASN A 127 -3.79 14.57 -21.16
C ASN A 127 -3.13 14.62 -22.53
N PRO A 128 -3.56 13.82 -23.52
CA PRO A 128 -2.99 13.85 -24.87
C PRO A 128 -3.35 15.13 -25.66
N SER A 129 -4.07 16.07 -25.05
CA SER A 129 -4.57 17.28 -25.73
C SER A 129 -3.65 18.48 -25.54
N GLY A 130 -2.78 18.66 -26.54
CA GLY A 130 -2.41 20.00 -27.00
C GLY A 130 -3.59 20.68 -27.73
N SER A 131 -4.74 20.84 -27.07
CA SER A 131 -5.80 21.72 -27.56
C SER A 131 -6.35 22.55 -26.40
N CYS A 132 -6.01 23.83 -26.41
CA CYS A 132 -6.81 24.87 -25.82
C CYS A 132 -8.26 24.76 -26.32
N ASP A 133 -9.21 24.50 -25.42
CA ASP A 133 -10.46 25.28 -25.40
C ASP A 133 -11.27 25.09 -24.11
N GLU A 134 -11.98 26.16 -23.78
CA GLU A 134 -12.79 26.39 -22.59
C GLU A 134 -14.13 25.61 -22.56
N THR A 135 -14.61 25.39 -21.33
CA THR A 135 -16.03 25.22 -20.88
C THR A 135 -16.87 24.05 -21.40
N SER A 136 -17.34 23.18 -20.49
CA SER A 136 -18.77 23.05 -20.09
C SER A 136 -19.12 21.71 -19.41
N ASN A 137 -19.80 21.84 -18.27
CA ASN A 137 -20.73 20.92 -17.60
C ASN A 137 -21.14 19.62 -18.30
N SER A 138 -20.90 18.49 -17.64
CA SER A 138 -21.90 17.65 -16.95
C SER A 138 -21.25 16.29 -16.63
N CYS A 139 -21.24 15.86 -15.38
CA CYS A 139 -20.82 14.50 -15.03
C CYS A 139 -21.91 13.83 -14.22
N GLU A 140 -22.75 13.07 -14.92
CA GLU A 140 -23.36 11.86 -14.35
C GLU A 140 -22.22 10.89 -14.01
N PRO A 141 -22.09 10.38 -12.78
CA PRO A 141 -21.07 9.39 -12.49
C PRO A 141 -21.52 8.06 -13.10
N ALA A 142 -20.88 7.67 -14.19
CA ALA A 142 -20.86 6.28 -14.61
C ALA A 142 -20.26 5.47 -13.46
N CYS A 143 -21.11 4.66 -12.83
CA CYS A 143 -20.77 3.81 -11.70
C CYS A 143 -19.79 2.73 -12.19
N SER A 144 -18.49 3.06 -12.25
CA SER A 144 -17.42 2.09 -12.38
C SER A 144 -17.44 1.24 -11.12
N GLY A 145 -17.52 -0.08 -11.25
CA GLY A 145 -17.53 -0.99 -10.11
C GLY A 145 -16.30 -0.77 -9.23
N GLU A 146 -16.46 0.00 -8.16
CA GLU A 146 -15.43 0.29 -7.18
C GLU A 146 -15.08 -1.01 -6.46
N SER A 147 -13.92 -1.57 -6.80
CA SER A 147 -13.36 -2.70 -6.06
C SER A 147 -12.47 -2.18 -4.94
N ALA A 148 -12.86 -2.42 -3.69
CA ALA A 148 -12.01 -2.17 -2.53
C ALA A 148 -11.34 -3.47 -2.09
N ARG A 149 -10.02 -3.46 -1.90
CA ARG A 149 -9.27 -4.58 -1.29
C ARG A 149 -9.02 -4.25 0.19
N TYR A 150 -9.55 -5.08 1.09
CA TYR A 150 -9.36 -4.95 2.54
C TYR A 150 -8.37 -6.01 3.04
N TYR A 151 -7.45 -5.61 3.91
CA TYR A 151 -6.45 -6.50 4.49
C TYR A 151 -6.54 -6.48 6.01
N ILE A 152 -6.46 -7.67 6.62
CA ILE A 152 -6.52 -7.85 8.07
C ILE A 152 -5.40 -8.80 8.45
N LEU A 153 -4.47 -8.35 9.29
CA LEU A 153 -3.37 -9.20 9.76
C LEU A 153 -3.93 -10.43 10.46
N SER A 154 -3.36 -11.60 10.15
CA SER A 154 -3.85 -12.90 10.60
C SER A 154 -3.95 -13.02 12.13
N HIS A 155 -3.07 -12.32 12.88
CA HIS A 155 -3.10 -12.29 14.34
C HIS A 155 -4.28 -11.49 14.91
N HIS A 156 -4.90 -10.60 14.13
CA HIS A 156 -6.16 -9.90 14.47
C HIS A 156 -7.42 -10.70 14.15
N LEU A 157 -7.27 -11.82 13.44
CA LEU A 157 -8.34 -12.71 12.96
C LEU A 157 -8.60 -13.92 13.86
N ARG A 158 -8.01 -13.97 15.06
CA ARG A 158 -8.15 -15.13 15.98
C ARG A 158 -9.58 -15.33 16.51
N SER A 159 -10.42 -14.30 16.48
CA SER A 159 -11.80 -14.39 16.96
C SER A 159 -12.74 -15.03 15.93
N PRO A 160 -13.50 -16.08 16.29
CA PRO A 160 -14.55 -16.67 15.45
C PRO A 160 -15.58 -15.64 14.98
N VAL A 161 -15.88 -14.64 15.82
CA VAL A 161 -16.82 -13.55 15.52
C VAL A 161 -16.29 -12.66 14.40
N LYS A 162 -15.01 -12.27 14.46
CA LYS A 162 -14.38 -11.46 13.40
C LYS A 162 -14.37 -12.20 12.06
N LYS A 163 -14.07 -13.51 12.07
CA LYS A 163 -14.11 -14.36 10.88
C LYS A 163 -15.51 -14.45 10.26
N PHE A 164 -16.54 -14.61 11.10
CA PHE A 164 -17.94 -14.64 10.65
C PHE A 164 -18.39 -13.29 10.06
N CYS A 165 -17.98 -12.18 10.67
CA CYS A 165 -18.30 -10.84 10.16
C CYS A 165 -17.67 -10.58 8.78
N ILE A 166 -16.41 -10.96 8.58
CA ILE A 166 -15.74 -10.80 7.26
C ILE A 166 -16.46 -11.63 6.19
N ARG A 167 -16.89 -12.85 6.53
CA ARG A 167 -17.63 -13.71 5.61
C ARG A 167 -19.00 -13.11 5.23
N SER A 168 -19.70 -12.49 6.19
CA SER A 168 -20.97 -11.82 5.89
C SER A 168 -20.80 -10.51 5.11
N MET A 169 -19.62 -9.88 5.15
CA MET A 169 -19.30 -8.71 4.31
C MET A 169 -19.19 -9.06 2.82
N THR A 170 -18.69 -10.25 2.47
CA THR A 170 -18.60 -10.71 1.07
C THR A 170 -19.95 -11.06 0.45
N GLU A 171 -21.01 -11.15 1.26
CA GLU A 171 -22.36 -11.54 0.84
C GLU A 171 -23.32 -10.35 0.67
N GLY A 172 -22.82 -9.10 0.70
CA GLY A 172 -23.54 -7.92 0.21
C GLY A 172 -24.59 -7.30 1.15
N SER A 173 -24.27 -7.08 2.43
CA SER A 173 -25.16 -6.39 3.38
C SER A 173 -24.85 -4.88 3.52
N PRO A 174 -25.86 -3.98 3.51
CA PRO A 174 -25.67 -2.52 3.42
C PRO A 174 -25.25 -1.81 4.72
N ASN A 175 -24.81 -2.53 5.76
CA ASN A 175 -24.49 -1.94 7.07
C ASN A 175 -23.01 -1.55 7.22
N PHE A 176 -22.41 -0.95 6.20
CA PHE A 176 -20.96 -0.65 6.12
C PHE A 176 -20.44 0.25 7.26
N GLN A 177 -21.25 1.20 7.76
CA GLN A 177 -20.79 2.20 8.74
C GLN A 177 -20.56 1.69 10.17
N LYS A 178 -21.18 0.58 10.59
CA LYS A 178 -21.06 0.11 11.99
C LYS A 178 -19.85 -0.77 12.27
N PHE A 179 -19.17 -1.29 11.24
CA PHE A 179 -18.25 -2.43 11.42
C PHE A 179 -16.76 -2.09 11.40
N LEU A 180 -16.35 -0.95 10.84
CA LEU A 180 -14.95 -0.50 10.91
C LEU A 180 -14.46 -0.34 12.37
N LEU A 181 -15.39 -0.04 13.29
CA LEU A 181 -15.14 0.14 14.72
C LEU A 181 -14.65 -1.13 15.47
N ILE A 182 -14.83 -2.34 14.93
CA ILE A 182 -14.49 -3.58 15.65
C ILE A 182 -13.07 -4.08 15.34
N LEU A 183 -12.47 -3.61 14.24
CA LEU A 183 -11.13 -4.07 13.81
C LEU A 183 -9.99 -3.21 14.37
N LEU A 184 -10.25 -1.95 14.72
CA LEU A 184 -9.28 -1.05 15.34
C LEU A 184 -9.45 -1.08 16.87
N GLY A 185 -8.67 -1.92 17.55
CA GLY A 185 -8.66 -1.95 19.01
C GLY A 185 -8.25 -0.60 19.59
N HIS A 186 -9.09 -0.07 20.48
CA HIS A 186 -8.85 1.02 21.44
C HIS A 186 -8.77 2.48 20.91
N GLN A 187 -9.87 3.00 20.35
CA GLN A 187 -10.42 4.31 20.77
C GLN A 187 -11.84 4.51 20.20
N TRP A 188 -12.77 4.91 21.06
CA TRP A 188 -14.13 5.27 20.64
C TRP A 188 -14.13 6.68 20.10
N VAL A 189 -14.24 6.86 18.77
CA VAL A 189 -14.63 8.14 18.18
C VAL A 189 -15.98 7.96 17.51
N THR A 190 -16.98 8.61 18.07
CA THR A 190 -18.30 8.74 17.44
C THR A 190 -18.23 9.88 16.43
N LEU A 191 -18.28 9.57 15.14
CA LEU A 191 -18.55 10.57 14.11
C LEU A 191 -20.07 10.68 13.94
N ASN A 192 -20.66 11.69 14.58
CA ASN A 192 -22.01 12.13 14.25
C ASN A 192 -21.95 12.88 12.91
N GLY A 193 -22.77 12.43 11.97
CA GLY A 193 -22.86 13.01 10.64
C GLY A 193 -23.52 14.40 10.62
N TYR A 194 -23.07 15.20 9.65
CA TYR A 194 -23.86 16.18 8.91
C TYR A 194 -23.48 16.06 7.44
#